data_AF-A0A2T7SQB3-F1
#
_entry.id   AF-A0A2T7SQB3-F1
#
_cell.length_a   1.000
_cell.length_b   1.000
_cell.length_c   1.000
_cell.angle_alpha   90.00
_cell.angle_beta   90.00
_cell.angle_gamma   90.00
#
_symmetry.space_group_name_H-M   'P 1'
#
loop_
_entity.id
_entity.type
_entity.pdbx_description
1 polymer ?
#
loop_
_entity_poly.entity_id
_entity_poly.type
_entity_poly.pdbx_seq_one_letter_code
_entity_poly.pdbx_strand_id
1 'polypeptide(L)'
;MHEDQSFEQHLYSQMCRVYPETTVRSFSAALGKSAGYWSSVCAQGLKVSNAALLHLMDHLECKKIRLDASSARRQGIEKIQRQITEQLLSRLDLSAETPLSRRNEGSSSDKLLPTVMDQPLPFVISTNGYHSM
;
A
#
# COMPACT_ATOMS: atom_id res chain seq x y z
N MET A 1 13.58 -30.44 -2.10
CA MET A 1 13.82 -29.21 -1.31
C MET A 1 12.71 -28.24 -1.68
N HIS A 2 11.65 -28.15 -0.87
CA HIS A 2 10.65 -27.10 -1.03
C HIS A 2 11.19 -25.89 -0.27
N GLU A 3 11.79 -24.94 -0.99
CA GLU A 3 12.08 -23.63 -0.39
C GLU A 3 10.75 -22.98 -0.01
N ASP A 4 10.64 -22.50 1.23
CA ASP A 4 9.59 -21.57 1.63
C ASP A 4 9.77 -20.28 0.82
N GLN A 5 9.18 -20.26 -0.37
CA GLN A 5 9.20 -19.10 -1.26
C GLN A 5 8.47 -17.94 -0.55
N SER A 6 9.12 -16.78 -0.45
CA SER A 6 8.47 -15.61 0.16
C SER A 6 7.20 -15.22 -0.61
N PHE A 7 6.24 -14.61 0.08
CA PHE A 7 5.03 -14.08 -0.54
C PHE A 7 5.36 -13.22 -1.77
N GLU A 8 6.38 -12.37 -1.66
CA GLU A 8 6.86 -11.50 -2.72
C GLU A 8 7.30 -12.30 -3.96
N GLN A 9 8.17 -13.29 -3.79
CA GLN A 9 8.65 -14.11 -4.91
C GLN A 9 7.51 -14.91 -5.56
N HIS A 10 6.60 -15.45 -4.74
CA HIS A 10 5.43 -16.16 -5.24
C HIS A 10 4.47 -15.24 -6.00
N LEU A 11 4.23 -14.02 -5.49
CA LEU A 11 3.39 -13.01 -6.15
C LEU A 11 3.93 -12.64 -7.53
N TYR A 12 5.23 -12.40 -7.64
CA TYR A 12 5.86 -12.11 -8.93
C TYR A 12 5.79 -13.31 -9.88
N SER A 13 6.01 -14.52 -9.39
CA SER A 13 5.87 -15.74 -10.19
C SER A 13 4.45 -15.91 -10.73
N GLN A 14 3.41 -15.70 -9.91
CA GLN A 14 2.03 -15.77 -10.38
C GLN A 14 1.75 -14.71 -11.45
N MET A 15 2.25 -13.48 -11.28
CA MET A 15 2.12 -12.43 -12.29
C MET A 15 2.75 -12.82 -13.62
N CYS A 16 3.98 -13.39 -13.62
CA CYS A 16 4.61 -13.90 -14.83
C CYS A 16 3.86 -15.08 -15.46
N ARG A 17 3.17 -15.91 -14.67
CA ARG A 17 2.33 -17.00 -15.22
C ARG A 17 1.06 -16.47 -15.90
N VAL A 18 0.42 -15.46 -15.31
CA VAL A 18 -0.82 -14.86 -15.85
C VAL A 18 -0.52 -13.95 -17.04
N TYR A 19 0.60 -13.24 -17.00
CA TYR A 19 1.10 -12.31 -18.00
C TYR A 19 2.58 -12.61 -18.31
N PRO A 20 2.87 -13.53 -19.25
CA PRO A 20 4.23 -13.95 -19.60
C PRO A 20 5.16 -12.82 -20.03
N GLU A 21 4.60 -11.73 -20.54
CA GLU A 21 5.31 -10.50 -20.90
C GLU A 21 5.72 -9.63 -19.70
N THR A 22 5.40 -10.05 -18.46
CA THR A 22 5.72 -9.30 -17.25
C THR A 22 7.23 -9.21 -17.04
N THR A 23 7.73 -7.99 -17.15
CA THR A 23 9.09 -7.61 -16.74
C THR A 23 9.09 -7.05 -15.32
N VAL A 24 10.27 -6.96 -14.71
CA VAL A 24 10.49 -6.25 -13.43
C VAL A 24 9.94 -4.82 -13.48
N ARG A 25 10.13 -4.11 -14.60
CA ARG A 25 9.69 -2.73 -14.76
C ARG A 25 8.17 -2.63 -14.85
N SER A 26 7.54 -3.48 -15.68
CA SER A 26 6.08 -3.50 -15.81
C SER A 26 5.39 -3.97 -14.53
N PHE A 27 6.02 -4.88 -13.78
CA PHE A 27 5.50 -5.28 -12.48
C PHE A 27 5.60 -4.15 -11.45
N SER A 28 6.72 -3.43 -11.42
CA SER A 28 6.86 -2.24 -10.57
C SER A 28 5.82 -1.16 -10.91
N ALA A 29 5.53 -0.97 -12.19
CA ALA A 29 4.47 -0.07 -12.64
C ALA A 29 3.07 -0.55 -12.22
N ALA A 30 2.79 -1.86 -12.31
CA ALA A 30 1.53 -2.46 -11.84
C ALA A 30 1.33 -2.29 -10.31
N LEU A 31 2.42 -2.20 -9.55
CA LEU A 31 2.42 -1.87 -8.12
C LEU A 31 2.25 -0.36 -7.84
N GLY A 32 2.12 0.47 -8.87
CA GLY A 32 2.04 1.93 -8.73
C GLY A 32 3.36 2.56 -8.27
N LYS A 33 4.51 1.96 -8.62
CA LYS A 33 5.84 2.39 -8.17
C LYS A 33 6.81 2.64 -9.33
N SER A 34 7.97 3.21 -9.02
CA SER A 34 9.04 3.49 -9.99
C SER A 34 9.62 2.20 -10.59
N ALA A 35 10.19 2.28 -11.79
CA ALA A 35 10.66 1.11 -12.55
C ALA A 35 11.68 0.21 -11.82
N GLY A 36 12.41 0.74 -10.84
CA GLY A 36 13.39 0.00 -10.03
C GLY A 36 12.85 -0.54 -8.70
N TYR A 37 11.57 -0.29 -8.38
CA TYR A 37 10.98 -0.65 -7.09
C TYR A 37 11.10 -2.14 -6.79
N TRP A 38 10.70 -3.00 -7.73
CA TRP A 38 10.72 -4.45 -7.50
C TRP A 38 12.13 -4.98 -7.27
N SER A 39 13.11 -4.54 -8.08
CA SER A 39 14.53 -4.88 -7.87
C SER A 39 15.02 -4.47 -6.49
N SER A 40 14.66 -3.27 -6.03
CA SER A 40 15.03 -2.75 -4.72
C SER A 40 14.43 -3.59 -3.58
N VAL A 41 13.15 -3.95 -3.69
CA VAL A 41 12.46 -4.83 -2.74
C VAL A 41 13.15 -6.19 -2.65
N CYS A 42 13.44 -6.82 -3.79
CA CYS A 42 14.13 -8.11 -3.82
C CYS A 42 15.55 -8.05 -3.24
N ALA A 43 16.34 -7.05 -3.62
CA ALA A 43 17.73 -6.90 -3.18
C ALA A 43 17.84 -6.71 -1.66
N GLN A 44 16.85 -6.05 -1.06
CA GLN A 44 16.82 -5.75 0.37
C GLN A 44 15.99 -6.75 1.20
N GLY A 45 15.35 -7.73 0.55
CA GLY A 45 14.44 -8.67 1.22
C GLY A 45 13.25 -7.97 1.90
N LEU A 46 12.80 -6.85 1.36
CA LEU A 46 11.72 -6.06 1.95
C LEU A 46 10.35 -6.67 1.61
N LYS A 47 9.37 -6.37 2.46
CA LYS A 47 7.96 -6.64 2.15
C LYS A 47 7.42 -5.58 1.20
N VAL A 48 6.60 -6.01 0.23
CA VAL A 48 5.83 -5.06 -0.60
C VAL A 48 4.84 -4.31 0.30
N SER A 49 4.74 -2.98 0.17
CA SER A 49 3.86 -2.18 1.04
C SER A 49 2.37 -2.42 0.75
N ASN A 50 1.51 -2.22 1.76
CA ASN A 50 0.05 -2.40 1.60
C ASN A 50 -0.51 -1.53 0.47
N ALA A 51 -0.05 -0.28 0.35
CA ALA A 51 -0.45 0.63 -0.72
C ALA A 51 -0.07 0.10 -2.12
N ALA A 52 1.10 -0.52 -2.26
CA ALA A 52 1.51 -1.12 -3.54
C ALA A 52 0.66 -2.35 -3.88
N LEU A 53 0.30 -3.17 -2.88
CA LEU A 53 -0.60 -4.31 -3.05
C LEU A 53 -2.02 -3.87 -3.46
N LEU A 54 -2.55 -2.82 -2.84
CA LEU A 54 -3.85 -2.23 -3.22
C LEU A 54 -3.83 -1.72 -4.66
N HIS A 55 -2.79 -0.98 -5.05
CA HIS A 55 -2.61 -0.55 -6.44
C HIS A 55 -2.58 -1.73 -7.43
N LEU A 56 -1.92 -2.84 -7.06
CA LEU A 56 -1.90 -4.04 -7.90
C LEU A 56 -3.29 -4.66 -8.02
N MET A 57 -4.11 -4.66 -6.96
CA MET A 57 -5.50 -5.14 -7.04
C MET A 57 -6.31 -4.30 -8.03
N ASP A 58 -6.22 -2.97 -7.97
CA ASP A 58 -6.94 -2.07 -8.89
C ASP A 58 -6.48 -2.27 -10.35
N HIS A 59 -5.17 -2.42 -10.56
CA HIS A 59 -4.60 -2.71 -11.88
C HIS A 59 -5.13 -4.03 -12.44
N LEU A 60 -5.22 -5.06 -11.60
CA LEU A 60 -5.74 -6.37 -11.97
C LEU A 60 -7.25 -6.35 -12.26
N GLU A 61 -8.04 -5.60 -11.48
CA GLU A 61 -9.46 -5.38 -11.77
C GLU A 61 -9.66 -4.73 -13.13
N CYS A 62 -8.90 -3.67 -13.44
CA CYS A 62 -8.94 -3.01 -14.74
C CYS A 62 -8.65 -4.00 -15.89
N LYS A 63 -7.64 -4.86 -15.73
CA LYS A 63 -7.33 -5.86 -16.75
C LYS A 63 -8.41 -6.94 -16.87
N LYS A 64 -9.05 -7.31 -15.75
CA LYS A 64 -10.10 -8.35 -15.70
C LYS A 64 -11.34 -7.97 -16.52
N ILE A 65 -11.69 -6.69 -16.60
CA ILE A 65 -12.85 -6.18 -17.36
C ILE A 65 -12.81 -6.62 -18.83
N ARG A 66 -11.61 -6.76 -19.41
CA ARG A 66 -11.41 -7.11 -20.83
C ARG A 66 -11.34 -8.61 -21.10
N LEU A 67 -11.53 -9.45 -20.08
CA LEU A 67 -11.36 -10.89 -20.17
C LEU A 67 -12.68 -11.63 -20.02
N ASP A 68 -12.83 -12.70 -20.81
CA ASP A 68 -13.96 -13.62 -20.67
C ASP A 68 -14.00 -14.24 -19.27
N ALA A 69 -15.22 -14.43 -18.76
CA ALA A 69 -15.48 -14.98 -17.44
C ALA A 69 -14.81 -16.34 -17.21
N SER A 70 -14.76 -17.19 -18.24
CA SER A 70 -14.20 -18.52 -18.18
C SER A 70 -12.70 -18.60 -18.53
N SER A 71 -12.06 -17.47 -18.86
CA SER A 71 -10.67 -17.49 -19.30
C SER A 71 -9.72 -17.91 -18.17
N ALA A 72 -8.76 -18.78 -18.50
CA ALA A 72 -7.73 -19.21 -17.54
C ALA A 72 -6.94 -18.04 -16.95
N ARG A 73 -6.75 -16.97 -17.74
CA ARG A 73 -6.11 -15.74 -17.29
C ARG A 73 -6.92 -15.05 -16.19
N ARG A 74 -8.24 -14.92 -16.35
CA ARG A 74 -9.11 -14.32 -15.34
C ARG A 74 -9.08 -15.11 -14.03
N GLN A 75 -9.14 -16.44 -14.09
CA GLN A 75 -9.00 -17.29 -12.91
C GLN A 75 -7.64 -17.10 -12.22
N GLY A 76 -6.57 -16.94 -13.01
CA GLY A 76 -5.24 -16.60 -12.52
C GLY A 76 -5.20 -15.25 -11.79
N ILE A 77 -5.86 -14.23 -12.33
CA ILE A 77 -6.00 -12.92 -11.67
C ILE A 77 -6.73 -13.06 -10.33
N GLU A 78 -7.88 -13.74 -10.32
CA GLU A 78 -8.68 -13.94 -9.10
C GLU A 78 -7.89 -14.69 -8.02
N LYS A 79 -7.04 -15.64 -8.42
CA LYS A 79 -6.12 -16.31 -7.49
C LYS A 79 -5.10 -15.34 -6.90
N ILE A 80 -4.50 -14.48 -7.71
CA ILE A 80 -3.55 -13.46 -7.23
C ILE A 80 -4.23 -12.51 -6.25
N GLN A 81 -5.42 -12.02 -6.58
CA GLN A 81 -6.17 -11.10 -5.74
C GLN A 81 -6.50 -11.70 -4.38
N ARG A 82 -6.95 -12.96 -4.33
CA ARG A 82 -7.19 -13.68 -3.08
C ARG A 82 -5.93 -13.75 -2.20
N GLN A 83 -4.78 -14.07 -2.78
CA GLN A 83 -3.51 -14.11 -2.03
C GLN A 83 -3.10 -12.75 -1.50
N ILE A 84 -3.34 -11.68 -2.25
CA ILE A 84 -3.10 -10.31 -1.78
C ILE A 84 -4.02 -9.99 -0.59
N THR A 85 -5.31 -10.34 -0.67
CA THR A 85 -6.27 -10.12 0.42
C THR A 85 -5.85 -10.86 1.69
N GLU A 86 -5.52 -12.16 1.59
CA GLU A 86 -5.03 -12.96 2.72
C GLU A 86 -3.80 -12.32 3.36
N GLN A 87 -2.85 -11.83 2.54
CA GLN A 87 -1.65 -11.18 3.03
C GLN A 87 -1.90 -9.80 3.65
N LEU A 88 -2.90 -9.05 3.19
CA LEU A 88 -3.29 -7.80 3.82
C LEU A 88 -3.96 -8.05 5.16
N LEU A 89 -4.86 -9.03 5.23
CA LEU A 89 -5.55 -9.42 6.47
C LEU A 89 -4.56 -9.94 7.52
N SER A 90 -3.58 -10.75 7.11
CA SER A 90 -2.55 -11.28 8.02
C SER A 90 -1.67 -10.18 8.62
N ARG A 91 -1.46 -9.07 7.90
CA ARG A 91 -0.71 -7.91 8.40
C ARG A 91 -1.51 -7.01 9.33
N LEU A 92 -2.85 -7.14 9.33
CA LEU A 92 -3.75 -6.33 10.14
C LEU A 92 -4.14 -7.01 11.46
N ASP A 93 -3.64 -8.22 11.73
CA ASP A 93 -3.94 -9.00 12.94
C ASP A 93 -5.44 -9.19 13.23
N LEU A 94 -6.32 -9.05 12.22
CA LEU A 94 -7.77 -9.33 12.34
C LEU A 94 -8.08 -10.84 12.50
N SER A 95 -7.06 -11.67 12.70
CA SER A 95 -7.19 -13.08 13.05
C SER A 95 -7.15 -13.35 14.56
N ALA A 96 -6.88 -12.35 15.40
CA ALA A 96 -6.85 -12.51 16.85
C ALA A 96 -7.88 -11.59 17.52
N GLU A 97 -8.93 -12.19 18.07
CA GLU A 97 -9.83 -11.62 19.06
C GLU A 97 -9.06 -10.81 20.13
N THR A 98 -9.04 -9.48 20.03
CA THR A 98 -8.80 -8.62 21.19
C THR A 98 -10.14 -8.11 21.71
N PRO A 99 -10.72 -8.70 22.76
CA PRO A 99 -11.82 -8.09 23.47
C PRO A 99 -11.33 -6.78 24.08
N LEU A 100 -11.94 -5.67 23.65
CA LEU A 100 -11.73 -4.34 24.20
C LEU A 100 -12.06 -4.35 25.70
N SER A 101 -11.02 -4.57 26.52
CA SER A 101 -11.10 -4.35 27.95
C SER A 101 -11.15 -2.84 28.23
N ARG A 102 -12.39 -2.37 28.34
CA ARG A 102 -12.88 -1.49 29.41
C ARG A 102 -12.00 -0.27 29.74
N ARG A 103 -12.16 0.81 28.97
CA ARG A 103 -11.79 2.17 29.41
C ARG A 103 -12.79 2.61 30.49
N ASN A 104 -12.37 2.50 31.75
CA ASN A 104 -13.10 3.01 32.91
C ASN A 104 -12.85 4.51 33.02
N GLU A 105 -13.76 5.34 32.50
CA GLU A 105 -13.74 6.79 32.76
C GLU A 105 -14.45 7.05 34.10
N GLY A 106 -13.63 7.19 35.14
CA GLY A 106 -14.03 7.73 36.44
C GLY A 106 -13.77 9.23 36.47
N SER A 107 -14.86 9.99 36.60
CA SER A 107 -14.96 11.43 36.76
C SER A 107 -14.26 11.97 38.02
N SER A 108 -13.58 13.13 37.93
CA SER A 108 -13.65 14.16 38.98
C SER A 108 -13.14 15.52 38.48
N SER A 109 -14.03 16.51 38.55
CA SER A 109 -13.83 17.94 38.27
C SER A 109 -12.78 18.60 39.18
N ASP A 110 -11.99 19.54 38.63
CA ASP A 110 -11.94 20.95 39.10
C ASP A 110 -10.89 21.81 38.35
N LYS A 111 -11.38 22.92 37.76
CA LYS A 111 -10.78 24.29 37.69
C LYS A 111 -9.48 24.47 36.86
N LEU A 112 -9.28 25.44 35.95
CA LEU A 112 -9.89 26.72 35.56
C LEU A 112 -9.30 27.07 34.15
N LEU A 113 -10.02 27.80 33.31
CA LEU A 113 -9.47 28.62 32.21
C LEU A 113 -9.82 30.09 32.49
N PRO A 114 -9.04 31.09 32.02
CA PRO A 114 -9.39 31.67 30.72
C PRO A 114 -8.22 32.19 29.84
N THR A 115 -8.36 31.92 28.54
CA THR A 115 -8.23 32.83 27.37
C THR A 115 -6.86 33.46 26.98
N VAL A 116 -6.65 33.46 25.64
CA VAL A 116 -5.90 34.43 24.80
C VAL A 116 -4.55 33.94 24.25
N MET A 117 -4.52 33.46 23.00
CA MET A 117 -3.98 34.19 21.83
C MET A 117 -4.01 33.30 20.58
N ASP A 118 -4.92 33.65 19.67
CA ASP A 118 -4.87 33.32 18.26
C ASP A 118 -3.76 34.17 17.63
N GLN A 119 -2.63 33.57 17.25
CA GLN A 119 -1.62 34.23 16.41
C GLN A 119 -1.45 33.42 15.11
N PRO A 120 -1.72 34.02 13.94
CA PRO A 120 -1.39 33.40 12.67
C PRO A 120 0.13 33.43 12.43
N LEU A 121 0.67 32.32 11.92
CA LEU A 121 2.09 32.19 11.55
C LEU A 121 2.48 33.22 10.47
N PRO A 122 3.64 33.87 10.56
CA PRO A 122 4.08 34.81 9.53
C PRO A 122 4.52 34.05 8.26
N PHE A 123 3.89 34.38 7.14
CA PHE A 123 4.35 33.99 5.80
C PHE A 123 5.50 34.91 5.38
N VAL A 124 6.60 34.33 4.91
CA VAL A 124 7.77 35.07 4.43
C VAL A 124 7.52 35.45 2.96
N ILE A 125 7.34 36.74 2.67
CA ILE A 125 7.35 37.25 1.28
C ILE A 125 8.76 37.74 0.97
N SER A 126 9.47 37.06 0.08
CA SER A 126 10.67 37.59 -0.56
C SER A 126 10.26 38.69 -1.55
N THR A 127 10.58 39.94 -1.25
CA THR A 127 10.54 41.03 -2.23
C THR A 127 11.88 41.09 -2.97
N ASN A 128 11.86 40.75 -4.26
CA ASN A 128 12.95 41.07 -5.18
C ASN A 128 12.95 42.59 -5.43
N GLY A 129 13.98 43.27 -4.95
CA GLY A 129 14.24 44.68 -5.25
C GLY A 129 14.92 44.84 -6.62
N TYR A 130 14.32 45.65 -7.49
CA TYR A 130 14.97 46.21 -8.67
C TYR A 130 15.94 47.32 -8.26
N HIS A 131 17.14 47.35 -8.85
CA HIS A 131 17.93 48.58 -8.93
C HIS A 131 18.33 48.80 -10.39
N SER A 132 17.87 49.93 -10.93
CA SER A 132 18.18 50.46 -12.25
C SER A 132 19.44 51.32 -12.17
N MET A 133 20.32 51.21 -13.16
CA MET A 133 21.17 52.31 -13.64
C MET A 133 21.14 52.29 -15.15
#